data_AF-A0A7S7FZT3-F1
#
_entry.id   AF-A0A7S7FZT3-F1
#
_cell.length_a   1.000
_cell.length_b   1.000
_cell.length_c   1.000
_cell.angle_alpha   90.00
_cell.angle_beta   90.00
_cell.angle_gamma   90.00
#
_symmetry.space_group_name_H-M   'P 1'
#
loop_
_entity.id
_entity.type
_entity.pdbx_description
1 polymer ?
#
loop_
_entity_poly.entity_id
_entity_poly.type
_entity_poly.pdbx_seq_one_letter_code
_entity_poly.pdbx_strand_id
1 'polypeptide(L)' 'MTKVINNQIILKDINLKIKTNEFVTILGPSGCGKTTILKIIGGFDTCSSGDIFLKIKVF' A
#
# COMPACT_ATOMS: atom_id res chain seq x y z
N MET A 1 -4.67 5.76 2.91
CA MET A 1 -3.58 6.29 2.05
C MET A 1 -4.06 6.49 0.62
N THR A 2 -3.51 7.50 -0.06
CA THR A 2 -3.81 7.81 -1.47
C THR A 2 -2.51 7.92 -2.28
N LYS A 3 -2.55 7.52 -3.54
CA LYS A 3 -1.43 7.65 -4.50
C LYS A 3 -1.93 8.27 -5.79
N VAL A 4 -1.30 9.37 -6.18
CA VAL A 4 -1.52 10.08 -7.44
C VAL A 4 -0.22 10.05 -8.25
N ILE A 5 -0.34 9.71 -9.54
CA ILE A 5 0.76 9.73 -10.50
C ILE A 5 0.24 10.43 -11.75
N ASN A 6 0.96 11.44 -12.27
CA ASN A 6 0.59 12.17 -13.49
C ASN A 6 -0.88 12.65 -13.48
N ASN A 7 -1.34 13.26 -12.38
CA ASN A 7 -2.72 13.68 -12.14
C ASN A 7 -3.79 12.56 -12.14
N GLN A 8 -3.40 11.30 -12.19
CA GLN A 8 -4.32 10.16 -12.08
C GLN A 8 -4.27 9.55 -10.68
N ILE A 9 -5.44 9.34 -10.08
CA ILE A 9 -5.56 8.63 -8.81
C ILE A 9 -5.41 7.12 -9.08
N ILE A 10 -4.31 6.54 -8.59
CA ILE A 10 -4.02 5.10 -8.71
C ILE A 10 -4.58 4.35 -7.51
N LEU A 11 -4.42 4.93 -6.31
CA LEU A 11 -4.97 4.40 -5.06
C LEU A 11 -5.79 5.50 -4.40
N LYS A 12 -7.06 5.22 -4.09
CA LYS A 12 -7.96 6.18 -3.47
C LYS A 12 -8.36 5.67 -2.09
N ASP A 13 -7.94 6.41 -1.06
CA ASP A 13 -8.36 6.19 0.34
C ASP A 13 -8.30 4.72 0.80
N ILE A 14 -7.15 4.08 0.56
CA ILE A 14 -6.92 2.71 0.97
C ILE A 14 -6.67 2.67 2.48
N ASN A 15 -7.51 1.96 3.20
CA ASN A 15 -7.39 1.73 4.64
C ASN A 15 -7.22 0.23 4.89
N LEU A 16 -6.00 -0.17 5.28
CA LEU A 16 -5.64 -1.58 5.47
C LEU A 16 -4.94 -1.75 6.81
N LYS A 17 -5.34 -2.78 7.57
CA LYS A 17 -4.74 -3.15 8.85
C LYS A 17 -4.43 -4.65 8.81
N ILE A 18 -3.15 -4.98 8.75
CA ILE A 18 -2.64 -6.37 8.75
C ILE A 18 -2.11 -6.67 10.14
N LYS A 19 -2.54 -7.78 10.73
CA LYS A 19 -2.06 -8.23 12.04
C LYS A 19 -0.75 -9.01 11.93
N THR A 20 0.00 -9.06 13.02
CA THR A 20 1.19 -9.92 13.12
C THR A 20 0.80 -11.38 12.84
N ASN A 21 1.59 -12.07 12.02
CA ASN A 21 1.38 -13.45 11.57
C ASN A 21 0.15 -13.66 10.66
N GLU A 22 -0.46 -12.60 10.13
CA GLU A 22 -1.53 -12.72 9.16
C GLU A 22 -0.97 -12.96 7.75
N PHE A 23 -1.51 -13.95 7.03
CA PHE A 23 -1.19 -14.22 5.64
C PHE A 23 -2.27 -13.62 4.74
N VAL A 24 -1.93 -12.60 3.97
CA VAL A 24 -2.89 -11.81 3.17
C VAL A 24 -2.50 -11.82 1.71
N THR A 25 -3.49 -11.93 0.83
CA THR A 25 -3.32 -11.75 -0.62
C THR A 25 -4.09 -10.52 -1.08
N ILE A 26 -3.49 -9.73 -1.97
CA ILE A 26 -4.15 -8.61 -2.64
C ILE A 26 -4.66 -9.07 -4.01
N LEU A 27 -5.98 -9.08 -4.20
CA LEU A 27 -6.63 -9.52 -5.44
C LEU A 27 -7.22 -8.34 -6.22
N GLY A 28 -7.38 -8.51 -7.54
CA GLY A 28 -8.06 -7.55 -8.40
C GLY A 28 -7.60 -7.62 -9.87
N PRO A 29 -8.30 -6.95 -10.80
CA PRO A 29 -7.98 -6.93 -12.23
C PRO A 29 -6.58 -6.35 -12.54
N SER A 30 -6.08 -6.59 -13.75
CA SER A 30 -4.83 -5.94 -14.19
C SER A 30 -4.96 -4.41 -14.12
N GLY A 31 -3.89 -3.72 -13.71
CA GLY A 31 -3.87 -2.26 -13.59
C GLY A 31 -4.56 -1.65 -12.37
N CYS A 32 -5.20 -2.44 -11.49
CA CYS A 32 -5.94 -1.90 -10.33
C CYS A 32 -5.07 -1.40 -9.15
N GLY A 33 -3.74 -1.30 -9.32
CA GLY A 33 -2.86 -0.73 -8.29
C GLY A 33 -2.25 -1.71 -7.27
N LYS A 34 -2.39 -3.04 -7.45
CA LYS A 34 -1.81 -4.05 -6.51
C LYS A 34 -0.30 -3.87 -6.31
N THR A 35 0.45 -3.82 -7.40
CA THR A 35 1.90 -3.62 -7.36
C THR A 35 2.27 -2.27 -6.76
N THR A 36 1.45 -1.24 -6.98
CA THR A 36 1.62 0.08 -6.36
C THR A 36 1.49 0.01 -4.84
N ILE A 37 0.48 -0.70 -4.32
CA ILE A 37 0.33 -0.93 -2.86
C ILE A 37 1.55 -1.68 -2.32
N LEU A 38 1.96 -2.76 -2.97
CA LEU A 38 3.10 -3.58 -2.50
C LEU A 38 4.43 -2.81 -2.51
N LYS A 39 4.68 -1.99 -3.53
CA LYS A 39 5.87 -1.12 -3.58
C LYS A 39 5.88 -0.12 -2.43
N ILE A 40 4.73 0.47 -2.13
CA ILE A 40 4.58 1.44 -1.05
C ILE A 40 4.78 0.76 0.33
N ILE A 41 4.15 -0.39 0.57
CA ILE A 41 4.34 -1.17 1.81
C ILE A 41 5.80 -1.62 1.97
N GLY A 42 6.45 -2.03 0.88
CA GLY A 42 7.85 -2.45 0.88
C GLY A 42 8.86 -1.31 1.01
N GLY A 43 8.42 -0.05 1.07
CA GLY A 43 9.31 1.11 1.16
C GLY A 43 10.02 1.48 -0.15
N PHE A 44 9.60 0.92 -1.28
CA PHE A 44 10.15 1.22 -2.61
C PHE A 44 9.45 2.40 -3.30
N ASP A 45 8.35 2.88 -2.72
CA ASP A 45 7.60 4.05 -3.17
C ASP A 45 6.90 4.70 -1.96
N THR A 46 6.46 5.95 -2.09
CA THR A 46 5.73 6.68 -1.05
C THR A 46 4.28 6.93 -1.44
N CYS A 47 3.39 7.04 -0.46
CA CYS A 47 2.04 7.55 -0.69
C CYS A 47 2.06 9.06 -0.96
N SER A 48 1.11 9.56 -1.76
CA SER A 48 0.92 11.00 -1.96
C SER A 48 0.25 11.66 -0.76
N SER A 49 -0.59 10.92 -0.02
CA SER A 49 -1.16 11.37 1.24
C SER A 49 -1.59 10.20 2.14
N GLY A 50 -1.73 10.51 3.44
CA GLY A 50 -1.95 9.54 4.51
C GLY A 50 -0.65 8.92 5.00
N ASP A 51 -0.78 7.99 5.95
CA ASP A 51 0.35 7.41 6.68
C ASP A 51 0.39 5.89 6.55
N ILE A 52 1.59 5.35 6.74
CA ILE A 52 1.85 3.90 6.79
C ILE A 52 2.62 3.62 8.06
N PHE A 53 2.06 2.75 8.91
CA PHE A 53 2.67 2.37 10.17
C PHE A 53 3.15 0.92 10.08
N LEU A 54 4.47 0.73 10.08
CA LEU A 54 5.11 -0.58 10.07
C LEU A 54 5.71 -0.84 11.45
N LYS A 55 5.26 -1.92 12.11
CA LYS A 55 5.88 -2.38 13.34
C LYS A 55 7.09 -3.25 12.99
N ILE A 56 8.27 -2.63 12.95
CA ILE A 56 9.53 -3.34 12.73
C ILE A 56 9.91 -4.04 14.05
N LYS A 57 10.14 -5.35 13.99
CA LYS A 57 10.71 -6.10 15.11
C LYS A 57 12.23 -6.16 14.88
N VAL A 58 12.99 -5.43 15.69
CA VAL A 58 14.44 -5.54 15.76
C VAL A 58 14.76 -6.69 16.72
N PHE A 59 15.65 -7.59 16.31
CA PHE A 59 16.08 -8.74 17.10
C PHE A 59 16.96 -8.34 18.28
#